data_AF-A0A9E2DHY2-F1
#
_entry.id   AF-A0A9E2DHY2-F1
#
_cell.length_a   1.000
_cell.length_b   1.000
_cell.length_c   1.000
_cell.angle_alpha   90.00
_cell.angle_beta   90.00
_cell.angle_gamma   90.00
#
_symmetry.space_group_name_H-M   'P 1'
#
loop_
_entity.id
_entity.type
_entity.pdbx_description
1 polymer ?
#
loop_
_entity_poly.entity_id
_entity_poly.type
_entity_poly.pdbx_seq_one_letter_code
_entity_poly.pdbx_strand_id
1 'polypeptide(L)'
;MLDFRFYLPLKTIQVKKETAKIRGAVVPFQTKMTQAGGMVIRIAEHFSTSPILAVTDSWFGNNSLWKPAYKAIGNRFNTLSRLRCNNVLYDRPETRKPKQCRRNKSMVSA
;
A
#
# COMPACT_ATOMS: atom_id res chain seq x y z
N MET A 1 -11.60 14.46 3.80
CA MET A 1 -11.73 13.69 5.06
C MET A 1 -10.44 12.92 5.28
N LEU A 2 -9.62 13.27 6.28
CA LEU A 2 -8.40 12.51 6.60
C LEU A 2 -8.75 11.35 7.54
N ASP A 3 -8.66 10.11 7.03
CA ASP A 3 -8.69 8.89 7.85
C ASP A 3 -7.28 8.72 8.44
N PHE A 4 -7.07 9.18 9.67
CA PHE A 4 -5.84 8.91 10.41
C PHE A 4 -6.05 7.74 11.35
N ARG A 5 -5.22 6.72 11.23
CA ARG A 5 -5.23 5.58 12.13
C ARG A 5 -3.84 5.26 12.62
N PHE A 6 -3.74 5.03 13.93
CA PHE A 6 -2.52 4.55 14.55
C PHE A 6 -2.52 3.02 14.55
N TYR A 7 -1.36 2.45 14.29
CA TYR A 7 -1.16 1.03 14.50
C TYR A 7 -0.97 0.77 16.00
N LEU A 8 -1.78 -0.13 16.55
CA LEU A 8 -1.72 -0.54 17.94
C LEU A 8 -1.30 -2.02 18.02
N PRO A 9 -0.19 -2.34 18.71
CA PRO A 9 0.22 -3.73 18.90
C PRO A 9 -0.83 -4.51 19.69
N LEU A 10 -1.06 -5.78 19.31
CA LEU A 10 -2.07 -6.65 19.93
C LEU A 10 -1.94 -6.71 21.46
N LYS A 11 -0.70 -6.82 21.97
CA LYS A 11 -0.41 -6.85 23.41
C LYS A 11 -0.94 -5.61 24.14
N THR A 12 -0.87 -4.44 23.50
CA THR A 12 -1.35 -3.17 24.06
C THR A 12 -2.88 -3.14 24.14
N ILE A 13 -3.54 -3.70 23.12
CA ILE A 13 -5.00 -3.81 23.05
C ILE A 13 -5.52 -4.79 24.11
N GLN A 14 -4.86 -5.94 24.27
CA GLN A 14 -5.24 -6.95 25.27
C GLN A 14 -5.13 -6.44 26.71
N VAL A 15 -4.11 -5.63 26.99
CA VAL A 15 -3.92 -4.99 28.31
C VAL A 15 -4.92 -3.83 28.54
N LYS A 16 -5.77 -3.50 27.56
CA LYS A 16 -6.78 -2.43 27.63
C LYS A 16 -6.22 -1.09 28.13
N LYS A 17 -4.96 -0.79 27.79
CA LYS A 17 -4.36 0.51 28.13
C LYS A 17 -5.22 1.64 27.58
N GLU A 18 -5.25 2.79 28.26
CA GLU A 18 -6.02 3.96 27.81
C GLU A 18 -5.65 4.38 26.38
N THR A 19 -4.39 4.21 25.96
CA THR A 19 -3.92 4.45 24.59
C THR A 19 -4.49 3.50 23.53
N ALA A 20 -5.09 2.38 23.92
CA ALA A 20 -5.77 1.46 23.02
C ALA A 20 -7.27 1.77 22.86
N LYS A 21 -7.77 2.82 23.53
CA LYS A 21 -9.14 3.27 23.43
C LYS A 21 -9.22 4.51 22.55
N ILE A 22 -10.14 4.51 21.59
CA ILE A 22 -10.52 5.70 20.82
C ILE A 22 -11.97 5.99 21.18
N ARG A 23 -12.23 7.21 21.71
CA ARG A 23 -13.56 7.62 22.20
C ARG A 23 -14.17 6.62 23.20
N GLY A 24 -13.34 6.08 24.09
CA GLY A 24 -13.76 5.13 25.14
C GLY A 24 -13.91 3.68 24.68
N ALA A 25 -13.88 3.40 23.38
CA ALA A 25 -13.98 2.03 22.84
C ALA A 25 -12.59 1.46 22.50
N VAL A 26 -12.36 0.19 22.86
CA VAL A 26 -11.13 -0.52 22.50
C VAL A 26 -11.12 -0.76 20.99
N VAL A 27 -10.04 -0.34 20.33
CA VAL A 27 -9.90 -0.49 18.88
C VAL A 27 -9.68 -1.97 18.52
N PRO A 28 -10.39 -2.53 17.52
CA PRO A 28 -10.12 -3.88 17.06
C PRO A 28 -8.71 -3.98 16.49
N PHE A 29 -8.02 -5.08 16.81
CA PHE A 29 -6.69 -5.30 16.25
C PHE A 29 -6.76 -5.45 14.74
N GLN A 30 -5.86 -4.76 14.03
CA GLN A 30 -5.62 -4.91 12.61
C GLN A 30 -4.12 -5.01 12.37
N THR A 31 -3.72 -5.86 11.42
CA THR A 31 -2.32 -5.85 10.96
C THR A 31 -2.02 -4.54 10.25
N LYS A 32 -0.75 -4.11 10.25
CA LYS A 32 -0.33 -2.89 9.53
C LYS A 32 -0.75 -2.92 8.06
N MET A 33 -0.65 -4.08 7.40
CA MET A 33 -1.04 -4.23 5.99
C MET A 33 -2.54 -4.10 5.79
N THR A 34 -3.35 -4.77 6.62
CA THR A 34 -4.81 -4.69 6.53
C THR A 34 -5.30 -3.26 6.76
N GLN A 35 -4.73 -2.59 7.76
CA GLN A 35 -5.09 -1.22 8.11
C GLN A 35 -4.74 -0.25 6.97
N ALA A 36 -3.50 -0.30 6.46
CA ALA A 36 -3.05 0.56 5.37
C ALA A 36 -3.83 0.30 4.07
N GLY A 37 -4.06 -0.98 3.72
CA GLY A 37 -4.86 -1.34 2.55
C GLY A 37 -6.28 -0.78 2.64
N GLY A 38 -6.93 -0.92 3.79
CA GLY A 38 -8.27 -0.37 4.02
C GLY A 38 -8.32 1.16 3.93
N MET A 39 -7.28 1.87 4.41
CA MET A 39 -7.18 3.32 4.28
C MET A 39 -7.06 3.75 2.81
N VAL A 40 -6.22 3.07 2.03
CA VAL A 40 -6.05 3.36 0.59
C VAL A 40 -7.33 3.08 -0.19
N ILE A 41 -8.02 1.98 0.12
CA ILE A 41 -9.30 1.63 -0.53
C ILE A 41 -10.36 2.70 -0.27
N ARG A 42 -10.49 3.19 0.97
CA ARG A 42 -11.44 4.27 1.29
C ARG A 42 -11.15 5.56 0.53
N ILE A 43 -9.87 5.92 0.39
CA ILE A 43 -9.47 7.06 -0.44
C ILE A 43 -9.87 6.79 -1.90
N ALA A 44 -9.67 5.56 -2.38
CA ALA A 44 -9.99 5.17 -3.76
C ALA A 44 -11.49 5.12 -4.09
N GLU A 45 -12.32 4.80 -3.11
CA GLU A 45 -13.77 4.87 -3.22
C GLU A 45 -14.24 6.32 -3.31
N HIS A 46 -13.63 7.22 -2.54
CA HIS A 46 -13.93 8.65 -2.60
C HIS A 46 -13.51 9.27 -3.95
N PHE A 47 -12.37 8.85 -4.50
CA PHE A 47 -11.88 9.26 -5.82
C PHE A 47 -12.09 8.14 -6.86
N SER A 48 -13.36 7.80 -7.12
CA SER A 48 -13.76 6.61 -7.89
C SER A 48 -13.28 6.59 -9.35
N THR A 49 -13.00 7.76 -9.94
CA THR A 49 -12.56 7.88 -11.34
C THR A 49 -11.06 8.14 -11.49
N SER A 50 -10.40 8.62 -10.43
CA SER A 50 -9.01 9.04 -10.50
C SER A 50 -8.05 7.84 -10.41
N PRO A 51 -6.91 7.88 -11.12
CA PRO A 51 -5.81 6.96 -10.88
C PRO A 51 -5.17 7.25 -9.51
N ILE A 52 -4.69 6.21 -8.83
CA ILE A 52 -4.12 6.31 -7.48
C ILE A 52 -2.72 5.75 -7.50
N LEU A 53 -1.78 6.56 -7.00
CA LEU A 53 -0.40 6.17 -6.78
C LEU A 53 -0.10 6.18 -5.29
N ALA A 54 0.09 5.01 -4.69
CA ALA A 54 0.62 4.92 -3.34
C ALA A 54 2.16 5.01 -3.38
N VAL A 55 2.73 6.01 -2.71
CA VAL A 55 4.17 6.11 -2.50
C VAL A 55 4.48 5.64 -1.08
N THR A 56 5.28 4.58 -0.94
CA THR A 56 5.46 3.92 0.35
C THR A 56 6.92 3.59 0.65
N ASP A 57 7.20 3.40 1.93
CA ASP A 57 8.46 2.78 2.34
C ASP A 57 8.50 1.27 2.01
N SER A 58 9.61 0.62 2.36
CA SER A 58 9.88 -0.76 2.00
C SER A 58 9.11 -1.82 2.77
N TRP A 59 8.43 -1.46 3.86
CA TRP A 59 7.48 -2.33 4.57
C TRP A 59 6.27 -2.69 3.72
N PHE A 60 5.87 -1.83 2.79
CA PHE A 60 4.69 -2.01 1.94
C PHE A 60 5.03 -2.51 0.53
N GLY A 61 6.31 -2.78 0.27
CA GLY A 61 6.79 -3.32 -1.00
C GLY A 61 6.50 -4.81 -1.16
N ASN A 62 7.09 -5.42 -2.21
CA ASN A 62 7.04 -6.86 -2.47
C ASN A 62 5.61 -7.45 -2.49
N ASN A 63 4.69 -6.82 -3.23
CA ASN A 63 3.29 -7.24 -3.38
C ASN A 63 2.41 -7.25 -2.12
N SER A 64 2.95 -6.87 -0.95
CA SER A 64 2.24 -6.94 0.34
C SER A 64 1.03 -6.00 0.40
N LEU A 65 1.23 -4.70 0.11
CA LEU A 65 0.14 -3.73 0.01
C LEU A 65 -0.57 -3.80 -1.33
N TRP A 66 0.16 -4.12 -2.40
CA TRP A 66 -0.39 -4.09 -3.76
C TRP A 66 -1.51 -5.10 -3.96
N LYS A 67 -1.32 -6.37 -3.56
CA LYS A 67 -2.34 -7.42 -3.73
C LYS A 67 -3.72 -7.06 -3.13
N PRO A 68 -3.84 -6.69 -1.84
CA PRO A 68 -5.15 -6.38 -1.26
C PRO A 68 -5.76 -5.11 -1.83
N ALA A 69 -4.97 -4.06 -2.09
CA ALA A 69 -5.47 -2.81 -2.65
C ALA A 69 -5.90 -2.97 -4.12
N TYR A 70 -5.11 -3.68 -4.93
CA TYR A 70 -5.41 -3.94 -6.33
C TYR A 70 -6.67 -4.81 -6.50
N LYS A 71 -6.92 -5.78 -5.59
CA LYS A 71 -8.15 -6.59 -5.62
C LYS A 71 -9.42 -5.73 -5.53
N ALA A 72 -9.38 -4.62 -4.78
CA ALA A 72 -10.53 -3.74 -4.60
C ALA A 72 -10.58 -2.60 -5.64
N ILE A 73 -9.43 -2.01 -5.99
CA ILE A 73 -9.35 -0.80 -6.82
C ILE A 73 -9.14 -1.12 -8.30
N GLY A 74 -8.53 -2.29 -8.60
CA GLY A 74 -8.21 -2.73 -9.95
C GLY A 74 -7.10 -1.91 -10.62
N ASN A 75 -7.19 -1.77 -11.93
CA ASN A 75 -6.19 -1.14 -12.81
C ASN A 75 -5.87 0.33 -12.49
N ARG A 76 -6.69 1.00 -11.68
CA ARG A 76 -6.45 2.39 -11.24
C ARG A 76 -5.36 2.48 -10.17
N PHE A 77 -5.03 1.38 -9.50
CA PHE A 77 -4.09 1.38 -8.39
C PHE A 77 -2.67 1.03 -8.82
N ASN A 78 -1.75 1.95 -8.54
CA ASN A 78 -0.33 1.82 -8.74
C ASN A 78 0.40 2.01 -7.42
N THR A 79 1.57 1.36 -7.27
CA THR A 79 2.42 1.52 -6.10
C THR A 79 3.85 1.84 -6.51
N LEU A 80 4.47 2.77 -5.80
CA LEU A 80 5.89 3.07 -5.86
C LEU A 80 6.44 2.88 -4.45
N SER A 81 7.22 1.81 -4.26
CA SER A 81 7.79 1.47 -2.97
C SER A 81 9.31 1.41 -3.03
N ARG A 82 9.97 1.73 -1.91
CA ARG A 82 11.38 1.35 -1.76
C ARG A 82 11.48 -0.17 -1.66
N LEU A 83 12.46 -0.78 -2.32
CA LEU A 83 12.77 -2.20 -2.12
C LEU A 83 13.89 -2.33 -1.09
N ARG A 84 13.79 -3.33 -0.19
CA ARG A 84 14.90 -3.68 0.69
C ARG A 84 15.98 -4.40 -0.11
N CYS A 85 17.24 -4.23 0.29
CA CYS A 85 18.38 -4.93 -0.31
C CYS A 85 18.27 -6.46 -0.20
N ASN A 86 17.61 -6.97 0.85
CA ASN A 86 17.42 -8.40 1.09
C ASN A 86 16.17 -8.99 0.41
N ASN A 87 15.52 -8.25 -0.49
CA ASN A 87 14.30 -8.73 -1.12
C ASN A 87 14.64 -9.74 -2.22
N VAL A 88 14.05 -10.94 -2.13
CA VAL A 88 14.25 -12.01 -3.12
C VAL A 88 13.37 -11.74 -4.33
N LEU A 89 13.99 -11.64 -5.51
CA LEU A 89 13.28 -11.54 -6.78
C LEU A 89 12.99 -12.95 -7.31
N TYR A 90 11.73 -13.37 -7.26
CA TYR A 90 11.33 -14.72 -7.68
C TYR A 90 11.20 -14.87 -9.20
N ASP A 91 10.98 -13.75 -9.91
CA ASP A 91 10.78 -13.78 -11.35
C ASP A 91 11.35 -12.52 -12.00
N ARG A 92 11.85 -12.67 -13.22
CA ARG A 92 12.31 -11.56 -14.05
C ARG A 92 11.26 -11.33 -15.13
N PRO A 93 11.04 -10.08 -15.55
CA PRO A 93 10.16 -9.83 -16.68
C PRO A 93 10.64 -10.65 -17.89
N GLU A 94 9.69 -11.26 -18.61
CA GLU A 94 9.97 -12.03 -19.82
C GLU A 94 10.85 -11.23 -20.78
N THR A 95 11.73 -11.93 -21.51
CA THR A 95 12.50 -11.34 -22.60
C THR A 95 11.53 -10.73 -23.61
N ARG A 96 11.77 -9.46 -23.93
CA ARG A 96 10.87 -8.69 -24.82
C ARG A 96 10.71 -9.37 -26.16
N LYS A 97 9.48 -9.39 -26.67
CA LYS A 97 9.21 -9.79 -28.05
C LYS A 97 9.62 -8.65 -29.00
N PRO A 98 10.14 -8.95 -30.21
CA PRO A 98 10.36 -7.92 -31.22
C PRO A 98 9.06 -7.13 -31.45
N LYS A 99 9.15 -5.80 -31.55
CA LYS A 99 8.02 -4.84 -31.74
C LYS A 99 7.23 -4.38 -30.49
N GLN A 100 7.65 -4.72 -29.26
CA GLN A 100 7.08 -4.04 -28.08
C GLN A 100 7.52 -2.57 -28.01
N CYS A 101 6.56 -1.66 -28.23
CA CYS A 101 6.78 -0.22 -28.28
C CYS A 101 7.25 0.35 -26.92
N ARG A 102 8.28 1.20 -26.95
CA ARG A 102 8.82 1.90 -25.79
C ARG A 102 7.87 3.06 -25.44
N ARG A 103 7.55 3.29 -24.16
CA ARG A 103 7.22 4.66 -23.71
C ARG A 103 8.55 5.42 -23.69
N ASN A 104 8.72 6.34 -24.63
CA ASN A 104 9.92 7.17 -24.71
C ASN A 104 10.10 7.91 -23.38
N LYS A 105 11.17 7.59 -22.64
CA LYS A 105 11.65 8.46 -21.57
C LYS A 105 12.32 9.62 -22.27
N SER A 106 11.72 10.81 -22.25
CA SER A 106 12.47 12.04 -22.42
C SER A 106 13.51 12.10 -21.29
N MET A 107 14.77 11.86 -21.62
CA MET A 107 15.87 12.23 -20.74
C MET A 107 15.88 13.75 -20.68
N VAL A 108 15.50 14.31 -19.53
CA VAL A 108 15.91 15.68 -19.19
C VAL A 108 17.27 15.54 -18.54
N SER A 109 18.30 15.90 -19.29
CA SER A 109 19.66 16.11 -18.81
C SER A 109 19.71 17.44 -18.07
N ALA A 110 20.16 17.44 -16.82
CA ALA A 110 20.88 18.53 -16.16
C ALA A 110 21.56 17.95 -14.92
#